data_AF-A0A973T0C9-F1
#
_entry.id   AF-A0A973T0C9-F1
#
_cell.length_a   1.000
_cell.length_b   1.000
_cell.length_c   1.000
_cell.angle_alpha   90.00
_cell.angle_beta   90.00
_cell.angle_gamma   90.00
#
_symmetry.space_group_name_H-M   'P 1'
#
loop_
_entity.id
_entity.type
_entity.pdbx_description
1 polymer ?
#
loop_
_entity_poly.entity_id
_entity_poly.type
_entity_poly.pdbx_seq_one_letter_code
_entity_poly.pdbx_strand_id
1 'polypeptide(L)'
;MATSGAPAPRRTPAGLDLGGTESENRPWKIRLVDHPKRFESAFFRAAKKTAHKILAEMDDDDLPYGLQPSGARQWEMHHGGSLWVKGGKGWRMYRARVGIEWSMQFCAEPAKVDRLRQDAAELVDAFPLTLPALAAMGYEEAADLLATPITDADGVERWTDCLFNACVPMGHGNHQGVLPQIPGEHHYPWPVKGADFFRYEDFELWVTLPDGTHGAVAPVDRRGSGDGHVRLVHVPEESAAAGAFVEAQEQGKMAVLPPDSPVALQAFGRQIEPERRTASGPPAPSSPRARAPRRASGRSG
;
A
#
# COMPACT_ATOMS: atom_id res chain seq x y z
N MET A 1 4.06 45.01 -27.43
CA MET A 1 3.44 44.13 -26.42
C MET A 1 3.65 42.70 -26.89
N ALA A 2 4.58 41.98 -26.26
CA ALA A 2 4.82 40.57 -26.52
C ALA A 2 4.36 39.80 -25.28
N THR A 3 3.28 39.03 -25.41
CA THR A 3 2.81 38.13 -24.36
C THR A 3 3.70 36.90 -24.36
N SER A 4 4.44 36.70 -23.26
CA SER A 4 5.25 35.50 -23.04
C SER A 4 4.32 34.30 -22.85
N GLY A 5 4.41 33.31 -23.73
CA GLY A 5 3.75 32.02 -23.55
C GLY A 5 4.31 31.30 -22.32
N ALA A 6 3.41 30.84 -21.46
CA ALA A 6 3.77 29.98 -20.33
C ALA A 6 4.39 28.67 -20.85
N PRO A 7 5.48 28.16 -20.22
CA PRO A 7 6.09 26.90 -20.63
C PRO A 7 5.15 25.72 -20.32
N ALA A 8 5.08 24.77 -21.25
CA ALA A 8 4.33 23.53 -21.09
C ALA A 8 4.83 22.69 -19.89
N PRO A 9 3.95 21.96 -19.18
CA PRO A 9 4.33 21.15 -18.05
C PRO A 9 5.32 20.05 -18.47
N ARG A 10 6.46 20.00 -17.79
CA ARG A 10 7.46 18.94 -17.99
C ARG A 10 6.95 17.65 -17.35
N ARG A 11 6.46 16.73 -18.17
CA ARG A 11 6.17 15.35 -17.75
C ARG A 11 7.45 14.64 -17.35
N THR A 12 7.40 13.90 -16.25
CA THR A 12 8.45 12.95 -15.89
C THR A 12 8.35 11.68 -16.76
N PRO A 13 9.41 10.85 -16.83
CA PRO A 13 9.35 9.54 -17.49
C PRO A 13 8.26 8.62 -16.93
N ALA A 14 7.81 8.86 -15.68
CA ALA A 14 6.73 8.12 -15.00
C ALA A 14 5.31 8.66 -15.30
N GLY A 15 5.16 9.64 -16.19
CA GLY A 15 3.84 10.20 -16.51
C GLY A 15 3.18 10.99 -15.38
N LEU A 16 3.92 11.32 -14.31
CA LEU A 16 3.44 12.19 -13.24
C LEU A 16 3.38 13.63 -13.76
N ASP A 17 2.17 14.19 -13.76
CA ASP A 17 1.97 15.62 -13.97
C ASP A 17 2.43 16.35 -12.71
N LEU A 18 3.49 17.15 -12.86
CA LEU A 18 4.07 17.92 -11.77
C LEU A 18 3.05 18.99 -11.33
N GLY A 19 2.47 18.84 -10.14
CA GLY A 19 1.72 19.92 -9.49
C GLY A 19 2.65 21.06 -9.01
N GLY A 20 2.03 22.11 -8.47
CA GLY A 20 2.74 23.27 -7.91
C GLY A 20 3.81 22.87 -6.89
N THR A 21 4.88 23.66 -6.81
CA THR A 21 5.87 23.55 -5.75
C THR A 21 5.44 24.43 -4.60
N GLU A 22 5.01 23.86 -3.48
CA GLU A 22 4.92 24.59 -2.22
C GLU A 22 6.35 24.79 -1.70
N SER A 23 6.82 26.03 -1.72
CA SER A 23 8.12 26.42 -1.15
C SER A 23 7.99 27.74 -0.42
N GLU A 24 7.18 27.77 0.63
CA GLU A 24 7.19 28.89 1.56
C GLU A 24 8.10 28.55 2.75
N ASN A 25 9.38 28.92 2.60
CA ASN A 25 10.42 29.03 3.66
C ASN A 25 10.95 27.76 4.34
N ARG A 26 10.82 26.55 3.76
CA ARG A 26 11.39 25.31 4.32
C ARG A 26 12.61 24.81 3.53
N PRO A 27 13.58 24.10 4.16
CA PRO A 27 14.80 23.61 3.48
C PRO A 27 14.55 22.44 2.50
N TRP A 28 13.29 22.11 2.20
CA TRP A 28 12.92 20.98 1.33
C TRP A 28 11.72 21.32 0.43
N LYS A 29 11.56 20.56 -0.66
CA LYS A 29 10.43 20.65 -1.61
C LYS A 29 9.61 19.37 -1.52
N ILE A 30 8.39 19.43 -0.96
CA ILE A 30 7.39 18.38 -1.18
C ILE A 30 6.67 18.76 -2.47
N ARG A 31 6.65 17.83 -3.42
CA ARG A 31 5.80 17.99 -4.59
C ARG A 31 4.44 17.42 -4.24
N LEU A 32 3.42 18.26 -4.31
CA LEU A 32 2.05 17.79 -4.41
C LEU A 32 1.89 17.25 -5.82
N VAL A 33 2.01 15.93 -5.94
CA VAL A 33 1.87 15.26 -7.23
C VAL A 33 0.43 14.81 -7.33
N ASP A 34 -0.23 15.18 -8.42
CA ASP A 34 -1.53 14.62 -8.75
C ASP A 34 -1.37 13.10 -8.79
N HIS A 35 -2.25 12.39 -8.09
CA HIS A 35 -2.31 10.94 -8.26
C HIS A 35 -2.56 10.69 -9.76
N PRO A 36 -1.76 9.84 -10.45
CA PRO A 36 -2.21 9.32 -11.75
C PRO A 36 -3.64 8.83 -11.53
N LYS A 37 -4.64 9.32 -12.29
CA LYS A 37 -6.06 8.99 -12.01
C LYS A 37 -6.16 7.52 -11.61
N ARG A 38 -6.60 7.26 -10.37
CA ARG A 38 -6.64 5.90 -9.83
C ARG A 38 -7.41 5.03 -10.81
N PHE A 39 -6.71 4.18 -11.55
CA PHE A 39 -7.33 3.21 -12.43
C PHE A 39 -7.65 2.01 -11.56
N GLU A 40 -8.94 1.74 -11.35
CA GLU A 40 -9.33 0.47 -10.72
C GLU A 40 -8.95 -0.66 -11.69
N SER A 41 -8.00 -1.50 -11.28
CA SER A 41 -7.63 -2.70 -12.04
C SER A 41 -8.85 -3.58 -12.29
N ALA A 42 -8.75 -4.48 -13.26
CA ALA A 42 -9.83 -5.46 -13.49
C ALA A 42 -10.07 -6.31 -12.24
N PHE A 43 -9.01 -6.66 -11.51
CA PHE A 43 -9.06 -7.45 -10.27
C PHE A 43 -9.82 -6.70 -9.17
N PHE A 44 -9.50 -5.42 -8.93
CA PHE A 44 -10.17 -4.65 -7.89
C PHE A 44 -11.65 -4.40 -8.22
N ARG A 45 -11.99 -4.18 -9.49
CA ARG A 45 -13.39 -4.07 -9.92
C ARG A 45 -14.17 -5.36 -9.68
N ALA A 46 -13.58 -6.51 -10.00
CA ALA A 46 -14.19 -7.82 -9.75
C ALA A 46 -14.36 -8.09 -8.25
N ALA A 47 -13.34 -7.79 -7.43
CA ALA A 47 -13.40 -7.90 -5.98
C ALA A 47 -14.48 -6.99 -5.39
N LYS A 48 -14.52 -5.70 -5.77
CA LYS A 48 -15.50 -4.71 -5.30
C LYS A 48 -16.93 -5.13 -5.65
N LYS A 49 -17.16 -5.56 -6.89
CA LYS A 49 -18.48 -6.07 -7.32
C LYS A 49 -18.92 -7.27 -6.47
N THR A 50 -18.00 -8.17 -6.17
CA THR A 50 -18.27 -9.38 -5.38
C THR A 50 -18.52 -9.05 -3.91
N ALA A 51 -17.71 -8.18 -3.31
CA ALA A 51 -17.91 -7.71 -1.94
C ALA A 51 -19.28 -7.05 -1.76
N HIS A 52 -19.73 -6.24 -2.72
CA HIS A 52 -21.09 -5.68 -2.69
C HIS A 52 -22.19 -6.75 -2.73
N LYS A 53 -22.01 -7.83 -3.49
CA LYS A 53 -22.97 -8.95 -3.50
C LYS A 53 -22.98 -9.70 -2.17
N ILE A 54 -21.80 -9.96 -1.60
CA ILE A 54 -21.66 -10.56 -0.26
C ILE A 54 -22.40 -9.71 0.77
N LEU A 55 -22.13 -8.40 0.82
CA LEU A 55 -22.76 -7.47 1.76
C LEU A 55 -24.28 -7.39 1.58
N ALA A 56 -24.79 -7.59 0.37
CA ALA A 56 -26.23 -7.61 0.10
C ALA A 56 -26.92 -8.90 0.55
N GLU A 57 -26.17 -9.98 0.78
CA GLU A 57 -26.68 -11.25 1.34
C GLU A 57 -26.57 -11.31 2.87
N MET A 58 -25.88 -10.35 3.49
CA MET A 58 -25.64 -10.35 4.94
C MET A 58 -26.74 -9.61 5.68
N ASP A 59 -27.07 -10.13 6.86
CA ASP A 59 -27.89 -9.41 7.83
C ASP A 59 -27.07 -8.29 8.48
N ASP A 60 -27.74 -7.21 8.90
CA ASP A 60 -27.09 -6.04 9.53
C ASP A 60 -26.23 -6.41 10.76
N ASP A 61 -26.67 -7.40 11.54
CA ASP A 61 -25.98 -7.89 12.73
C ASP A 61 -24.66 -8.64 12.42
N ASP A 62 -24.51 -9.13 11.18
CA ASP A 62 -23.31 -9.85 10.73
C ASP A 62 -22.32 -8.94 9.98
N LEU A 63 -22.66 -7.68 9.72
CA LEU A 63 -21.80 -6.75 9.00
C LEU A 63 -20.52 -6.42 9.80
N PRO A 64 -19.32 -6.51 9.18
CA PRO A 64 -18.05 -6.46 9.91
C PRO A 64 -17.72 -5.09 10.53
N TYR A 65 -18.33 -4.00 10.06
CA TYR A 65 -18.04 -2.63 10.51
C TYR A 65 -19.30 -1.84 10.91
N GLY A 66 -20.31 -2.56 11.40
CA GLY A 66 -21.59 -2.00 11.83
C GLY A 66 -22.60 -1.89 10.68
N LEU A 67 -23.69 -1.18 10.95
CA LEU A 67 -24.86 -1.09 10.08
C LEU A 67 -24.50 -0.64 8.66
N GLN A 68 -25.29 -1.12 7.69
CA GLN A 68 -25.16 -0.70 6.31
C GLN A 68 -25.22 0.84 6.17
N PRO A 69 -24.34 1.46 5.36
CA PRO A 69 -24.43 2.87 5.05
C PRO A 69 -25.81 3.23 4.48
N SER A 70 -26.43 4.28 5.02
CA SER A 70 -27.75 4.75 4.58
C SER A 70 -27.69 6.12 3.89
N GLY A 71 -28.69 6.41 3.06
CA GLY A 71 -28.79 7.64 2.29
C GLY A 71 -27.76 7.71 1.15
N ALA A 72 -27.01 8.81 1.08
CA ALA A 72 -25.97 9.01 0.06
C ALA A 72 -24.63 8.32 0.39
N ARG A 73 -24.49 7.74 1.60
CA ARG A 73 -23.26 7.06 2.02
C ARG A 73 -23.19 5.68 1.38
N GLN A 74 -22.00 5.30 0.93
CA GLN A 74 -21.73 3.99 0.35
C GLN A 74 -20.60 3.33 1.10
N TRP A 75 -20.50 2.00 0.97
CA TRP A 75 -19.31 1.28 1.39
C TRP A 75 -18.12 1.75 0.55
N GLU A 76 -17.04 2.11 1.22
CA GLU A 76 -15.75 2.33 0.61
C GLU A 76 -14.92 1.05 0.75
N MET A 77 -14.47 0.52 -0.39
CA MET A 77 -13.70 -0.72 -0.43
C MET A 77 -12.22 -0.41 -0.21
N HIS A 78 -11.77 -0.67 1.00
CA HIS A 78 -10.41 -0.39 1.43
C HIS A 78 -9.47 -1.59 1.18
N HIS A 79 -8.19 -1.29 0.95
CA HIS A 79 -7.11 -2.26 0.76
C HIS A 79 -6.49 -2.60 2.12
N GLY A 80 -6.71 -3.80 2.67
CA GLY A 80 -6.24 -4.03 4.04
C GLY A 80 -6.44 -5.41 4.67
N GLY A 81 -6.55 -6.47 3.87
CA GLY A 81 -6.63 -7.86 4.36
C GLY A 81 -8.04 -8.32 4.74
N SER A 82 -9.01 -8.30 3.82
CA SER A 82 -10.36 -8.83 4.03
C SER A 82 -10.50 -10.28 3.56
N LEU A 83 -10.46 -11.23 4.49
CA LEU A 83 -10.62 -12.65 4.19
C LEU A 83 -12.10 -13.04 4.28
N TRP A 84 -12.79 -13.03 3.14
CA TRP A 84 -14.19 -13.40 3.04
C TRP A 84 -14.39 -14.91 2.92
N VAL A 85 -15.22 -15.50 3.79
CA VAL A 85 -15.56 -16.92 3.77
C VAL A 85 -17.07 -17.16 3.93
N LYS A 86 -17.58 -18.24 3.34
CA LYS A 86 -18.97 -18.66 3.47
C LYS A 86 -19.07 -19.86 4.41
N GLY A 87 -19.72 -19.66 5.55
CA GLY A 87 -20.13 -20.74 6.44
C GLY A 87 -21.59 -21.17 6.22
N GLY A 88 -22.02 -22.21 6.93
CA GLY A 88 -23.42 -22.67 6.89
C GLY A 88 -24.43 -21.62 7.38
N LYS A 89 -23.99 -20.67 8.23
CA LYS A 89 -24.84 -19.58 8.76
C LYS A 89 -24.87 -18.32 7.91
N GLY A 90 -23.96 -18.17 6.93
CA GLY A 90 -23.84 -16.90 6.20
C GLY A 90 -22.39 -16.59 5.83
N TRP A 91 -22.19 -15.41 5.27
CA TRP A 91 -20.86 -14.86 5.00
C TRP A 91 -20.24 -14.30 6.27
N ARG A 92 -18.91 -14.38 6.36
CA ARG A 92 -18.12 -13.71 7.38
C ARG A 92 -16.85 -13.15 6.78
N MET A 93 -16.40 -12.02 7.32
CA MET A 93 -15.09 -11.47 7.01
C MET A 93 -14.17 -11.68 8.21
N TYR A 94 -13.01 -12.27 7.96
CA TYR A 94 -11.89 -12.26 8.89
C TYR A 94 -10.88 -11.19 8.46
N ARG A 95 -10.23 -10.55 9.43
CA ARG A 95 -9.08 -9.69 9.13
C ARG A 95 -7.85 -10.57 9.03
N ALA A 96 -7.11 -10.43 7.93
CA ALA A 96 -5.79 -11.03 7.83
C ALA A 96 -4.89 -10.47 8.94
N ARG A 97 -3.88 -11.24 9.36
CA ARG A 97 -2.86 -10.77 10.31
C ARG A 97 -2.23 -9.46 9.82
N VAL A 98 -2.05 -9.35 8.51
CA VAL A 98 -1.54 -8.18 7.81
C VAL A 98 -2.25 -8.08 6.47
N GLY A 99 -2.66 -6.86 6.10
CA GLY A 99 -3.15 -6.53 4.76
C GLY A 99 -2.16 -5.66 3.99
N ILE A 100 -2.24 -5.71 2.67
CA ILE A 100 -1.45 -4.85 1.78
C ILE A 100 -2.28 -3.63 1.41
N GLU A 101 -1.88 -2.50 1.95
CA GLU A 101 -2.28 -1.19 1.46
C GLU A 101 -1.80 -0.98 0.02
N TRP A 102 -2.57 -0.28 -0.79
CA TRP A 102 -2.27 -0.14 -2.21
C TRP A 102 -0.86 0.42 -2.47
N SER A 103 -0.41 1.43 -1.71
CA SER A 103 0.93 2.01 -1.87
C SER A 103 2.06 1.07 -1.41
N MET A 104 1.76 0.11 -0.53
CA MET A 104 2.75 -0.80 0.03
C MET A 104 3.10 -1.96 -0.90
N GLN A 105 2.30 -2.21 -1.93
CA GLN A 105 2.60 -3.23 -2.93
C GLN A 105 3.96 -3.01 -3.60
N PHE A 106 4.38 -1.76 -3.75
CA PHE A 106 5.60 -1.40 -4.48
C PHE A 106 6.90 -1.76 -3.75
N CYS A 107 6.83 -1.91 -2.43
CA CYS A 107 7.93 -2.45 -1.63
C CYS A 107 7.73 -3.90 -1.20
N ALA A 108 6.64 -4.56 -1.62
CA ALA A 108 6.30 -5.90 -1.17
C ALA A 108 7.17 -6.98 -1.84
N GLU A 109 7.69 -7.90 -1.03
CA GLU A 109 8.49 -9.03 -1.46
C GLU A 109 7.58 -10.22 -1.82
N PRO A 110 7.60 -10.73 -3.07
CA PRO A 110 6.66 -11.75 -3.54
C PRO A 110 6.57 -12.98 -2.63
N ALA A 111 7.70 -13.52 -2.16
CA ALA A 111 7.72 -14.67 -1.28
C ALA A 111 7.06 -14.42 0.10
N LYS A 112 7.03 -13.16 0.56
CA LYS A 112 6.32 -12.80 1.80
C LYS A 112 4.83 -12.63 1.55
N VAL A 113 4.45 -12.08 0.41
CA VAL A 113 3.04 -11.97 -0.01
C VAL A 113 2.44 -13.35 -0.31
N ASP A 114 3.21 -14.26 -0.90
CA ASP A 114 2.76 -15.64 -1.15
C ASP A 114 2.39 -16.37 0.14
N ARG A 115 3.08 -16.08 1.26
CA ARG A 115 2.69 -16.62 2.57
C ARG A 115 1.32 -16.11 3.02
N LEU A 116 0.99 -14.84 2.76
CA LEU A 116 -0.36 -14.31 3.03
C LEU A 116 -1.41 -15.01 2.16
N ARG A 117 -1.09 -15.34 0.90
CA ARG A 117 -1.96 -16.14 0.03
C ARG A 117 -2.15 -17.55 0.58
N GLN A 118 -1.08 -18.21 1.05
CA GLN A 118 -1.15 -19.54 1.63
C GLN A 118 -2.05 -19.56 2.88
N ASP A 119 -1.88 -18.59 3.78
CA ASP A 119 -2.73 -18.44 4.98
C ASP A 119 -4.21 -18.26 4.59
N ALA A 120 -4.49 -17.45 3.57
CA ALA A 120 -5.84 -17.26 3.05
C ALA A 120 -6.41 -18.54 2.41
N ALA A 121 -5.59 -19.29 1.68
CA ALA A 121 -5.99 -20.55 1.06
C ALA A 121 -6.34 -21.61 2.12
N GLU A 122 -5.54 -21.72 3.18
CA GLU A 122 -5.82 -22.61 4.32
C GLU A 122 -7.14 -22.21 5.01
N LEU A 123 -7.38 -20.92 5.22
CA LEU A 123 -8.64 -20.45 5.77
C LEU A 123 -9.83 -20.80 4.85
N VAL A 124 -9.71 -20.57 3.55
CA VAL A 124 -10.80 -20.84 2.59
C VAL A 124 -11.09 -22.35 2.49
N ASP A 125 -10.07 -23.20 2.57
CA ASP A 125 -10.23 -24.67 2.58
C ASP A 125 -11.07 -25.14 3.79
N ALA A 126 -10.92 -24.50 4.95
CA ALA A 126 -11.72 -24.77 6.13
C ALA A 126 -13.21 -24.36 5.99
N PHE A 127 -13.56 -23.58 4.96
CA PHE A 127 -14.93 -23.13 4.68
C PHE A 127 -15.36 -23.56 3.27
N PRO A 128 -15.74 -24.85 3.07
CA PRO A 128 -15.92 -25.45 1.74
C PRO A 128 -17.04 -24.83 0.89
N LEU A 129 -17.94 -24.03 1.47
CA LEU A 129 -18.97 -23.30 0.72
C LEU A 129 -18.44 -22.04 0.05
N THR A 130 -17.24 -21.57 0.40
CA THR A 130 -16.70 -20.28 -0.04
C THR A 130 -16.48 -20.23 -1.54
N LEU A 131 -15.68 -21.14 -2.11
CA LEU A 131 -15.36 -21.12 -3.54
C LEU A 131 -16.60 -21.32 -4.43
N PRO A 132 -17.51 -22.27 -4.16
CA PRO A 132 -18.75 -22.39 -4.92
C PRO A 132 -19.62 -21.12 -4.86
N ALA A 133 -19.72 -20.48 -3.69
CA ALA A 133 -20.52 -19.27 -3.53
C ALA A 133 -19.89 -18.07 -4.28
N LEU A 134 -18.56 -17.91 -4.22
CA LEU A 134 -17.85 -16.89 -4.99
C LEU A 134 -18.01 -17.08 -6.49
N ALA A 135 -17.90 -18.32 -6.99
CA ALA A 135 -18.13 -18.64 -8.39
C ALA A 135 -19.58 -18.31 -8.83
N ALA A 136 -20.58 -18.65 -8.01
CA ALA A 136 -21.98 -18.29 -8.28
C ALA A 136 -22.21 -16.77 -8.33
N MET A 137 -21.39 -15.98 -7.62
CA MET A 137 -21.38 -14.52 -7.68
C MET A 137 -20.58 -13.98 -8.89
N GLY A 138 -19.95 -14.83 -9.69
CA GLY A 138 -19.14 -14.47 -10.85
C GLY A 138 -17.70 -14.07 -10.52
N TYR A 139 -17.18 -14.48 -9.35
CA TYR A 139 -15.77 -14.35 -8.97
C TYR A 139 -15.05 -15.69 -9.16
N GLU A 140 -15.05 -16.18 -10.40
CA GLU A 140 -14.63 -17.52 -10.79
C GLU A 140 -13.11 -17.73 -10.63
N GLU A 141 -12.33 -16.65 -10.69
CA GLU A 141 -10.88 -16.66 -10.55
C GLU A 141 -10.39 -16.91 -9.11
N ALA A 142 -11.29 -16.98 -8.13
CA ALA A 142 -10.93 -17.13 -6.71
C ALA A 142 -10.07 -18.38 -6.45
N ALA A 143 -10.43 -19.51 -7.05
CA ALA A 143 -9.70 -20.76 -6.87
C ALA A 143 -8.30 -20.69 -7.48
N ASP A 144 -8.17 -20.13 -8.69
CA ASP A 144 -6.90 -19.92 -9.37
C ASP A 144 -5.98 -18.99 -8.58
N LEU A 145 -6.54 -17.90 -8.06
CA LEU A 145 -5.82 -16.90 -7.29
C LEU A 145 -5.28 -17.46 -5.97
N LEU A 146 -6.03 -18.36 -5.32
CA LEU A 146 -5.58 -19.05 -4.12
C LEU A 146 -4.61 -20.21 -4.42
N ALA A 147 -4.62 -20.78 -5.61
CA ALA A 147 -3.73 -21.89 -5.98
C ALA A 147 -2.40 -21.43 -6.61
N THR A 148 -2.36 -20.24 -7.20
CA THR A 148 -1.21 -19.75 -7.97
C THR A 148 -0.18 -19.07 -7.06
N PRO A 149 1.08 -19.56 -7.01
CA PRO A 149 2.13 -18.91 -6.25
C PRO A 149 2.43 -17.48 -6.70
N ILE A 150 2.71 -16.60 -5.75
CA ILE A 150 3.12 -15.21 -6.01
C ILE A 150 4.65 -15.13 -6.10
N THR A 151 5.16 -14.93 -7.31
CA THR A 151 6.61 -14.98 -7.58
C THR A 151 7.22 -13.66 -8.04
N ASP A 152 6.40 -12.68 -8.38
CA ASP A 152 6.82 -11.40 -8.95
C ASP A 152 5.88 -10.25 -8.55
N ALA A 153 6.17 -9.05 -9.05
CA ALA A 153 5.41 -7.84 -8.78
C ALA A 153 3.98 -7.88 -9.36
N ASP A 154 3.76 -8.56 -10.48
CA ASP A 154 2.43 -8.65 -11.09
C ASP A 154 1.52 -9.57 -10.25
N GLY A 155 2.08 -10.65 -9.68
CA GLY A 155 1.39 -11.47 -8.68
C GLY A 155 1.07 -10.71 -7.40
N VAL A 156 1.97 -9.83 -6.95
CA VAL A 156 1.73 -8.93 -5.81
C VAL A 156 0.61 -7.94 -6.11
N GLU A 157 0.58 -7.32 -7.29
CA GLU A 157 -0.49 -6.41 -7.72
C GLU A 157 -1.83 -7.14 -7.75
N ARG A 158 -1.88 -8.33 -8.38
CA ARG A 158 -3.07 -9.18 -8.45
C ARG A 158 -3.59 -9.54 -7.05
N TRP A 159 -2.70 -9.89 -6.12
CA TRP A 159 -3.08 -10.17 -4.73
C TRP A 159 -3.56 -8.92 -3.99
N THR A 160 -2.87 -7.80 -4.16
CA THR A 160 -3.22 -6.52 -3.52
C THR A 160 -4.64 -6.13 -3.86
N ASP A 161 -5.06 -6.31 -5.12
CA ASP A 161 -6.37 -5.93 -5.62
C ASP A 161 -7.45 -7.02 -5.52
N CYS A 162 -7.13 -8.22 -5.03
CA CYS A 162 -8.10 -9.33 -4.94
C CYS A 162 -9.01 -9.21 -3.73
N LEU A 163 -10.13 -9.96 -3.74
CA LEU A 163 -11.10 -9.98 -2.66
C LEU A 163 -10.52 -10.41 -1.30
N PHE A 164 -9.46 -11.24 -1.28
CA PHE A 164 -8.81 -11.74 -0.06
C PHE A 164 -7.84 -10.73 0.58
N ASN A 165 -7.62 -9.57 -0.05
CA ASN A 165 -6.84 -8.48 0.51
C ASN A 165 -7.61 -7.15 0.46
N ALA A 166 -8.15 -6.80 -0.68
CA ALA A 166 -8.93 -5.60 -0.87
C ALA A 166 -10.42 -5.84 -0.56
N CYS A 167 -11.16 -4.74 -0.42
CA CYS A 167 -12.59 -4.74 -0.09
C CYS A 167 -12.87 -5.06 1.39
N VAL A 168 -12.06 -4.49 2.27
CA VAL A 168 -12.46 -4.24 3.65
C VAL A 168 -13.53 -3.15 3.59
N PRO A 169 -14.79 -3.44 3.97
CA PRO A 169 -15.89 -2.51 3.74
C PRO A 169 -15.94 -1.49 4.87
N MET A 170 -15.65 -0.23 4.55
CA MET A 170 -15.61 0.85 5.54
C MET A 170 -16.60 1.95 5.18
N GLY A 171 -17.17 2.61 6.19
CA GLY A 171 -17.82 3.89 5.99
C GLY A 171 -16.78 5.00 5.83
N HIS A 172 -17.15 6.11 5.18
CA HIS A 172 -16.26 7.25 4.94
C HIS A 172 -15.45 7.70 6.16
N GLY A 173 -16.10 7.82 7.33
CA GLY A 173 -15.41 8.23 8.57
C GLY A 173 -14.35 7.25 9.06
N ASN A 174 -14.46 5.97 8.71
CA ASN A 174 -13.46 4.94 9.00
C ASN A 174 -12.40 4.84 7.89
N HIS A 175 -12.67 5.36 6.69
CA HIS A 175 -11.78 5.29 5.54
C HIS A 175 -11.16 6.66 5.17
N GLN A 176 -10.69 7.38 6.19
CA GLN A 176 -10.03 8.68 6.02
C GLN A 176 -8.73 8.77 6.81
N GLY A 177 -7.79 9.59 6.31
CA GLY A 177 -6.52 9.88 6.98
C GLY A 177 -6.54 11.18 7.79
N VAL A 178 -7.56 12.01 7.60
CA VAL A 178 -7.72 13.32 8.22
C VAL A 178 -8.59 13.20 9.46
N LEU A 179 -8.18 13.83 10.56
CA LEU A 179 -8.94 13.90 11.80
C LEU A 179 -9.87 15.12 11.82
N PRO A 180 -11.19 14.92 11.82
CA PRO A 180 -12.04 15.93 12.45
C PRO A 180 -12.88 15.42 13.63
N GLN A 181 -13.28 14.13 13.69
CA GLN A 181 -14.10 13.57 14.78
C GLN A 181 -13.99 12.04 14.99
N ILE A 182 -13.69 11.26 13.93
CA ILE A 182 -13.46 9.81 14.00
C ILE A 182 -12.09 9.53 13.37
N PRO A 183 -11.16 8.91 14.11
CA PRO A 183 -9.87 8.54 13.56
C PRO A 183 -10.03 7.33 12.64
N GLY A 184 -9.95 7.56 11.32
CA GLY A 184 -10.05 6.49 10.32
C GLY A 184 -8.80 5.61 10.24
N GLU A 185 -8.89 4.50 9.51
CA GLU A 185 -7.81 3.51 9.38
C GLU A 185 -6.51 4.14 8.84
N HIS A 186 -6.63 5.09 7.88
CA HIS A 186 -5.49 5.80 7.30
C HIS A 186 -4.86 6.85 8.22
N HIS A 187 -5.53 7.22 9.31
CA HIS A 187 -4.94 8.13 10.29
C HIS A 187 -3.85 7.41 11.10
N TYR A 188 -4.08 6.14 11.42
CA TYR A 188 -3.16 5.37 12.24
C TYR A 188 -2.03 4.77 11.42
N PRO A 189 -0.84 4.60 12.02
CA PRO A 189 0.27 3.93 11.37
C PRO A 189 0.04 2.42 11.21
N TRP A 190 -1.12 1.86 11.59
CA TRP A 190 -1.34 0.41 11.58
C TRP A 190 -1.21 -0.22 10.18
N PRO A 191 -1.88 0.29 9.14
CA PRO A 191 -1.75 -0.29 7.81
C PRO A 191 -0.34 -0.12 7.23
N VAL A 192 0.31 1.00 7.56
CA VAL A 192 1.71 1.25 7.22
C VAL A 192 2.62 0.25 7.92
N LYS A 193 2.42 0.01 9.22
CA LYS A 193 3.21 -0.93 10.02
C LYS A 193 3.09 -2.36 9.50
N GLY A 194 1.94 -2.71 8.90
CA GLY A 194 1.76 -3.96 8.20
C GLY A 194 2.87 -4.27 7.18
N ALA A 195 3.36 -3.24 6.48
CA ALA A 195 4.41 -3.42 5.48
C ALA A 195 5.73 -3.97 6.03
N ASP A 196 6.04 -3.81 7.32
CA ASP A 196 7.23 -4.45 7.92
C ASP A 196 7.22 -5.98 7.84
N PHE A 197 6.05 -6.60 7.67
CA PHE A 197 5.92 -8.05 7.59
C PHE A 197 6.10 -8.62 6.19
N PHE A 198 5.96 -7.78 5.15
CA PHE A 198 6.00 -8.25 3.76
C PHE A 198 6.94 -7.46 2.84
N ARG A 199 7.46 -6.29 3.25
CA ARG A 199 8.39 -5.53 2.42
C ARG A 199 9.72 -6.25 2.21
N TYR A 200 10.41 -5.90 1.13
CA TYR A 200 11.82 -6.27 0.96
C TYR A 200 12.66 -5.77 2.14
N GLU A 201 13.61 -6.60 2.58
CA GLU A 201 14.51 -6.27 3.70
C GLU A 201 15.47 -5.11 3.38
N ASP A 202 15.64 -4.81 2.10
CA ASP A 202 16.50 -3.74 1.57
C ASP A 202 15.78 -2.39 1.40
N PHE A 203 14.48 -2.30 1.68
CA PHE A 203 13.73 -1.04 1.66
C PHE A 203 13.43 -0.55 3.07
N GLU A 204 13.84 0.65 3.45
CA GLU A 204 13.57 1.24 4.76
C GLU A 204 12.25 2.02 4.77
N LEU A 205 11.22 1.43 5.39
CA LEU A 205 9.87 1.99 5.49
C LEU A 205 9.80 3.21 6.41
N TRP A 206 10.43 3.11 7.58
CA TRP A 206 10.45 4.13 8.62
C TRP A 206 11.72 4.96 8.48
N VAL A 207 11.56 6.26 8.26
CA VAL A 207 12.65 7.17 7.88
C VAL A 207 12.72 8.36 8.82
N THR A 208 13.88 9.01 8.87
CA THR A 208 14.05 10.27 9.59
C THR A 208 13.81 11.42 8.62
N LEU A 209 12.85 12.26 8.96
CA LEU A 209 12.53 13.47 8.20
C LEU A 209 13.56 14.57 8.47
N PRO A 210 13.68 15.59 7.59
CA PRO A 210 14.70 16.64 7.72
C PRO A 210 14.62 17.48 9.01
N ASP A 211 13.47 17.48 9.68
CA ASP A 211 13.23 18.15 10.97
C ASP A 211 13.62 17.28 12.18
N GLY A 212 14.13 16.07 11.95
CA GLY A 212 14.49 15.10 12.98
C GLY A 212 13.35 14.21 13.47
N THR A 213 12.12 14.43 13.00
CA THR A 213 10.97 13.55 13.32
C THR A 213 11.03 12.25 12.52
N HIS A 214 10.24 11.25 12.92
CA HIS A 214 10.17 9.96 12.23
C HIS A 214 8.86 9.82 11.48
N GLY A 215 8.95 9.52 10.18
CA GLY A 215 7.80 9.27 9.32
C GLY A 215 7.89 7.91 8.63
N ALA A 216 6.94 7.62 7.76
CA ALA A 216 6.99 6.45 6.90
C ALA A 216 6.76 6.80 5.44
N VAL A 217 7.39 6.02 4.57
CA VAL A 217 7.36 6.21 3.12
C VAL A 217 7.12 4.91 2.36
N ALA A 218 6.52 5.02 1.18
CA ALA A 218 6.43 3.92 0.21
C ALA A 218 7.06 4.33 -1.12
N PRO A 219 7.63 3.40 -1.91
CA PRO A 219 8.00 3.68 -3.29
C PRO A 219 6.78 4.12 -4.11
N VAL A 220 7.00 4.91 -5.16
CA VAL A 220 5.90 5.27 -6.09
C VAL A 220 5.69 4.24 -7.20
N ASP A 221 6.64 3.33 -7.39
CA ASP A 221 6.61 2.28 -8.41
C ASP A 221 7.35 1.03 -7.91
N ARG A 222 7.13 -0.11 -8.57
CA ARG A 222 7.66 -1.43 -8.23
C ARG A 222 9.18 -1.43 -8.12
N ARG A 223 9.72 -2.21 -7.17
CA ARG A 223 11.17 -2.47 -7.07
C ARG A 223 11.75 -2.90 -8.42
N GLY A 224 12.80 -2.22 -8.86
CA GLY A 224 13.44 -2.48 -10.15
C GLY A 224 12.95 -1.60 -11.31
N SER A 225 11.93 -0.75 -11.12
CA SER A 225 11.48 0.22 -12.14
C SER A 225 12.53 1.28 -12.47
N GLY A 226 13.45 1.54 -11.54
CA GLY A 226 14.40 2.65 -11.60
C GLY A 226 13.85 3.97 -11.08
N ASP A 227 12.58 4.00 -10.65
CA ASP A 227 12.02 5.14 -9.93
C ASP A 227 12.50 5.12 -8.46
N GLY A 228 13.03 6.25 -8.01
CA GLY A 228 13.52 6.43 -6.64
C GLY A 228 12.69 7.42 -5.83
N HIS A 229 11.58 7.92 -6.37
CA HIS A 229 10.68 8.78 -5.61
C HIS A 229 10.00 7.95 -4.51
N VAL A 230 9.73 8.64 -3.40
CA VAL A 230 8.99 8.05 -2.30
C VAL A 230 7.79 8.93 -1.96
N ARG A 231 6.66 8.29 -1.67
CA ARG A 231 5.46 8.93 -1.15
C ARG A 231 5.52 8.89 0.38
N LEU A 232 5.25 10.01 1.03
CA LEU A 232 4.94 10.04 2.45
C LEU A 232 3.59 9.35 2.68
N VAL A 233 3.57 8.38 3.59
CA VAL A 233 2.37 7.61 3.96
C VAL A 233 1.97 7.80 5.43
N HIS A 234 2.90 8.27 6.26
CA HIS A 234 2.66 8.68 7.64
C HIS A 234 3.65 9.75 8.04
N VAL A 235 3.17 10.76 8.73
CA VAL A 235 3.94 11.88 9.27
C VAL A 235 3.32 12.24 10.64
N PRO A 236 4.12 12.42 11.69
CA PRO A 236 3.59 12.82 13.01
C PRO A 236 3.15 14.30 12.96
N GLU A 237 2.16 14.66 13.76
CA GLU A 237 1.51 15.99 13.71
C GLU A 237 2.49 17.14 13.98
N GLU A 238 3.51 16.90 14.82
CA GLU A 238 4.56 17.86 15.14
C GLU A 238 5.60 18.05 14.02
N SER A 239 5.59 17.20 12.98
CA SER A 239 6.54 17.31 11.89
C SER A 239 6.27 18.56 11.05
N ALA A 240 7.35 19.15 10.57
CA ALA A 240 7.34 20.14 9.52
C ALA A 240 6.63 19.65 8.24
N ALA A 241 6.57 18.35 7.97
CA ALA A 241 5.88 17.80 6.80
C ALA A 241 4.36 17.63 7.00
N ALA A 242 3.84 17.78 8.21
CA ALA A 242 2.44 17.47 8.55
C ALA A 242 1.44 18.31 7.74
N GLY A 243 1.65 19.62 7.63
CA GLY A 243 0.75 20.51 6.88
C GLY A 243 0.64 20.13 5.40
N ALA A 244 1.78 19.88 4.74
CA ALA A 244 1.79 19.47 3.33
C ALA A 244 1.22 18.05 3.13
N PHE A 245 1.38 17.16 4.11
CA PHE A 245 0.79 15.83 4.08
C PHE A 245 -0.74 15.89 4.19
N VAL A 246 -1.27 16.69 5.12
CA VAL A 246 -2.73 16.91 5.27
C VAL A 246 -3.32 17.56 4.04
N GLU A 247 -2.70 18.63 3.52
CA GLU A 247 -3.15 19.30 2.30
C GLU A 247 -3.19 18.33 1.10
N ALA A 248 -2.17 17.48 0.96
CA ALA A 248 -2.17 16.45 -0.07
C ALA A 248 -3.37 15.50 0.09
N GLN A 249 -3.66 15.03 1.31
CA GLN A 249 -4.80 14.14 1.56
C GLN A 249 -6.14 14.81 1.27
N GLU A 250 -6.33 16.06 1.71
CA GLU A 250 -7.57 16.84 1.46
C GLU A 250 -7.82 17.08 -0.03
N GLN A 251 -6.75 17.25 -0.82
CA GLN A 251 -6.83 17.40 -2.27
C GLN A 251 -6.92 16.05 -3.02
N GLY A 252 -6.88 14.91 -2.31
CA GLY A 252 -6.83 13.58 -2.95
C GLY A 252 -5.53 13.31 -3.71
N LYS A 253 -4.44 13.95 -3.31
CA LYS A 253 -3.10 13.90 -3.92
C LYS A 253 -2.10 13.10 -3.08
N MET A 254 -0.88 12.99 -3.59
CA MET A 254 0.24 12.36 -2.89
C MET A 254 1.30 13.40 -2.54
N ALA A 255 1.78 13.36 -1.29
CA ALA A 255 2.99 14.07 -0.90
C ALA A 255 4.21 13.23 -1.30
N VAL A 256 4.90 13.62 -2.39
CA VAL A 256 6.02 12.85 -2.96
C VAL A 256 7.33 13.61 -2.80
N LEU A 257 8.37 12.89 -2.38
CA LEU A 257 9.72 13.37 -2.25
C LEU A 257 10.58 12.90 -3.44
N PRO A 258 11.49 13.75 -3.94
CA PRO A 258 12.33 13.41 -5.08
C PRO A 258 13.41 12.36 -4.71
N PRO A 259 13.95 11.65 -5.70
CA PRO A 259 14.89 10.55 -5.48
C PRO A 259 16.25 10.99 -4.90
N ASP A 260 16.60 12.26 -5.00
CA ASP A 260 17.81 12.86 -4.42
C ASP A 260 17.59 13.43 -3.01
N SER A 261 16.37 13.30 -2.45
CA SER A 261 16.10 13.72 -1.08
C SER A 261 16.81 12.83 -0.06
N PRO A 262 17.22 13.37 1.11
CA PRO A 262 17.81 12.56 2.18
C PRO A 262 16.91 11.39 2.61
N VAL A 263 15.59 11.61 2.57
CA VAL A 263 14.58 10.60 2.91
C VAL A 263 14.56 9.47 1.88
N ALA A 264 14.55 9.77 0.57
CA ALA A 264 14.61 8.75 -0.47
C ALA A 264 15.93 7.97 -0.43
N LEU A 265 17.06 8.65 -0.22
CA LEU A 265 18.37 8.03 -0.08
C LEU A 265 18.44 7.10 1.14
N GLN A 266 17.81 7.47 2.26
CA GLN A 266 17.66 6.60 3.42
C GLN A 266 16.79 5.38 3.08
N ALA A 267 15.59 5.61 2.53
CA ALA A 267 14.62 4.55 2.21
C ALA A 267 15.21 3.48 1.27
N PHE A 268 15.97 3.92 0.27
CA PHE A 268 16.63 3.06 -0.72
C PHE A 268 18.09 2.76 -0.40
N GLY A 269 18.59 3.08 0.80
CA GLY A 269 20.02 3.06 1.09
C GLY A 269 20.73 1.71 0.87
N ARG A 270 19.99 0.60 0.95
CA ARG A 270 20.50 -0.76 0.68
C ARG A 270 20.26 -1.23 -0.77
N GLN A 271 19.60 -0.42 -1.58
CA GLN A 271 19.31 -0.66 -2.99
C GLN A 271 20.16 0.21 -3.92
N ILE A 272 20.91 1.17 -3.40
CA ILE A 272 21.79 2.04 -4.17
C ILE A 272 23.27 1.76 -3.91
N GLU A 273 24.11 2.03 -4.90
CA GLU A 273 25.56 2.00 -4.74
C GLU A 273 26.02 3.11 -3.77
N PRO A 274 27.05 2.89 -2.93
CA PRO A 274 27.46 3.84 -1.89
C PRO A 274 27.76 5.28 -2.38
N GLU A 275 28.20 5.43 -3.63
CA GLU A 275 28.54 6.74 -4.21
C GLU A 275 27.36 7.41 -4.94
N ARG A 276 26.23 6.71 -5.09
CA ARG A 276 25.08 7.21 -5.83
C ARG A 276 24.34 8.25 -5.00
N ARG A 277 24.18 9.45 -5.57
CA ARG A 277 23.49 10.60 -4.93
C ARG A 277 21.99 10.69 -5.27
N THR A 278 21.43 9.60 -5.77
CA THR A 278 20.01 9.50 -6.13
C THR A 278 19.53 8.07 -5.90
N ALA A 279 18.29 7.93 -5.44
CA ALA A 279 17.59 6.67 -5.32
C ALA A 279 17.20 6.07 -6.69
N SER A 280 17.21 6.87 -7.76
CA SER A 280 16.86 6.40 -9.10
C SER A 280 17.92 5.48 -9.71
N GLY A 281 17.46 4.60 -10.60
CA GLY A 281 18.28 3.63 -11.32
C GLY A 281 18.09 2.19 -10.82
N PRO A 282 18.78 1.23 -11.45
CA PRO A 282 18.61 -0.18 -11.09
C PRO A 282 19.09 -0.43 -9.64
N PRO A 283 18.45 -1.37 -8.92
CA PRO A 283 18.91 -1.80 -7.62
C PRO A 283 20.34 -2.35 -7.71
N ALA A 284 21.18 -2.00 -6.74
CA ALA A 284 22.49 -2.60 -6.56
C ALA A 284 22.34 -4.14 -6.40
N PRO A 285 23.23 -4.94 -7.00
CA PRO A 285 23.22 -6.38 -6.78
C PRO A 285 23.43 -6.65 -5.29
N SER A 286 22.56 -7.48 -4.70
CA SER A 286 22.65 -7.83 -3.28
C SER A 286 24.01 -8.47 -3.00
N SER A 287 24.84 -7.81 -2.19
CA SER A 287 26.14 -8.35 -1.83
C SER A 287 25.93 -9.62 -0.98
N PRO A 288 26.45 -10.81 -1.35
CA PRO A 288 26.20 -12.07 -0.65
C PRO A 288 26.74 -12.15 0.79
N ARG A 289 27.27 -11.05 1.34
CA ARG A 289 28.25 -11.07 2.43
C ARG A 289 27.66 -11.14 3.85
N ALA A 290 26.36 -11.31 4.01
CA ALA A 290 25.70 -11.39 5.31
C ALA A 290 25.01 -12.74 5.60
N ARG A 291 25.58 -13.87 5.16
CA ARG A 291 25.17 -15.19 5.66
C ARG A 291 26.36 -16.13 5.83
N ALA A 292 27.07 -15.96 6.94
CA ALA A 292 27.77 -17.06 7.59
C ALA A 292 27.83 -16.79 9.10
N PRO A 293 27.13 -17.57 9.94
CA PRO A 293 27.41 -17.56 11.36
C PRO A 293 28.83 -18.13 11.54
N ARG A 294 29.74 -17.32 12.09
CA ARG A 294 31.04 -17.80 12.56
C ARG A 294 30.79 -18.91 13.58
N ARG A 295 31.02 -20.17 13.17
CA ARG A 295 31.19 -21.29 14.11
C ARG A 295 32.29 -20.90 15.10
N ALA A 296 31.91 -20.67 16.35
CA ALA A 296 32.86 -20.65 17.45
C ALA A 296 33.39 -22.08 17.63
N SER A 297 34.61 -22.32 17.14
CA SER A 297 35.39 -23.49 17.52
C SER A 297 35.87 -23.29 18.97
N GLY A 298 35.08 -23.76 19.92
CA GLY A 298 35.52 -23.93 21.30
C GLY A 298 36.48 -25.12 21.39
N ARG A 299 37.77 -24.82 21.51
CA ARG A 299 38.81 -25.73 22.00
C ARG A 299 39.17 -25.30 23.43
N SER A 300 38.88 -26.16 24.38
CA SER A 300 39.55 -26.29 25.69
C SER A 300 39.09 -27.65 26.21
N GLY A 301 39.98 -28.57 26.61
CA GLY A 301 41.09 -28.36 27.53
C GLY A 301 40.75 -29.19 28.75
#